data_AF-F0QXM5-F1
#
_entry.id   AF-F0QXM5-F1
#
_cell.length_a   1.000
_cell.length_b   1.000
_cell.length_c   1.000
_cell.angle_alpha   90.00
_cell.angle_beta   90.00
_cell.angle_gamma   90.00
#
_symmetry.space_group_name_H-M   'P 1'
#
loop_
_entity.id
_entity.type
_entity.pdbx_description
1 polymer ?
#
loop_
_entity_poly.entity_id
_entity_poly.type
_entity_poly.pdbx_seq_one_letter_code
_entity_poly.pdbx_strand_id
1 'polypeptide(L)' 'MLTEELINKAREIVIKLRTAEELIRSGKLDDGVKLFREATKEAKETKLFDNYIAIIRKVRRLINETRARQARKSAQEKKA' A
#
# COMPACT_ATOMS: atom_id res chain seq x y z
N MET A 1 13.55 -18.47 -19.14
CA MET A 1 13.92 -17.09 -18.76
C MET A 1 12.72 -16.26 -18.32
N LEU A 2 11.60 -16.20 -19.06
CA LEU A 2 10.40 -15.42 -18.66
C LEU A 2 9.84 -15.75 -17.25
N THR A 3 9.95 -17.00 -16.83
CA THR A 3 9.32 -17.51 -15.60
C THR A 3 10.00 -17.03 -14.33
N GLU A 4 11.34 -16.98 -14.30
CA GLU A 4 12.10 -16.53 -13.12
C GLU A 4 11.95 -15.02 -12.88
N GLU A 5 11.98 -14.22 -13.96
CA GLU A 5 11.76 -12.78 -13.87
C GLU A 5 10.35 -12.46 -13.35
N LEU A 6 9.33 -13.19 -13.80
CA LEU A 6 7.97 -13.04 -13.31
C LEU A 6 7.85 -13.42 -11.84
N ILE A 7 8.51 -14.51 -11.41
CA ILE A 7 8.54 -14.94 -10.00
C ILE A 7 9.24 -13.88 -9.13
N ASN A 8 10.34 -13.32 -9.60
CA ASN A 8 11.06 -12.27 -8.87
C ASN A 8 10.20 -11.00 -8.76
N LYS A 9 9.53 -10.59 -9.84
CA LYS A 9 8.58 -9.46 -9.81
C LYS A 9 7.41 -9.70 -8.87
N ALA A 10 6.84 -10.90 -8.89
CA ALA A 10 5.79 -11.30 -7.96
C ALA A 10 6.24 -11.16 -6.49
N ARG A 11 7.46 -11.60 -6.16
CA ARG A 11 8.04 -11.45 -4.81
C ARG A 11 8.25 -9.99 -4.45
N GLU A 12 8.82 -9.19 -5.34
CA GLU A 12 9.04 -7.75 -5.12
C GLU A 12 7.73 -7.00 -4.84
N ILE A 13 6.68 -7.27 -5.62
CA ILE A 13 5.36 -6.64 -5.44
C ILE A 13 4.79 -6.97 -4.06
N VAL A 14 4.85 -8.25 -3.65
CA VAL A 14 4.34 -8.66 -2.32
C VAL A 14 5.13 -7.99 -1.20
N ILE A 15 6.45 -7.92 -1.31
CA ILE A 15 7.30 -7.24 -0.32
C ILE A 15 6.90 -5.77 -0.23
N LYS A 16 6.82 -5.04 -1.35
CA LYS A 16 6.44 -3.63 -1.36
C LYS A 16 5.06 -3.39 -0.77
N LEU A 17 4.07 -4.24 -1.08
CA LEU A 17 2.73 -4.13 -0.51
C LEU A 17 2.71 -4.31 1.02
N ARG A 18 3.49 -5.27 1.55
CA ARG A 18 3.61 -5.51 2.99
C ARG A 18 4.38 -4.40 3.70
N THR A 19 5.49 -3.95 3.13
CA THR A 19 6.25 -2.81 3.66
C THR A 19 5.40 -1.54 3.67
N ALA A 20 4.59 -1.30 2.64
CA ALA A 20 3.64 -0.20 2.62
C ALA A 20 2.63 -0.31 3.79
N GLU A 21 2.09 -1.50 4.05
CA GLU A 21 1.22 -1.75 5.21
C GLU A 21 1.90 -1.39 6.54
N GLU A 22 3.14 -1.81 6.73
CA GLU A 22 3.94 -1.54 7.95
C GLU A 22 4.28 -0.06 8.12
N LEU A 23 4.65 0.63 7.04
CA LEU A 23 4.89 2.08 7.05
C LEU A 23 3.64 2.84 7.50
N ILE A 24 2.47 2.47 6.98
CA ILE A 24 1.21 3.11 7.39
C ILE A 24 0.91 2.84 8.87
N ARG A 25 1.12 1.60 9.34
CA ARG A 25 0.91 1.23 10.74
C ARG A 25 1.87 1.92 11.72
N SER A 26 3.10 2.18 11.29
CA SER A 26 4.10 2.91 12.08
C SER A 26 3.93 4.44 12.05
N GLY A 27 2.87 4.94 11.39
CA GLY A 27 2.56 6.37 11.34
C GLY A 27 3.20 7.11 10.17
N LYS A 28 4.02 6.44 9.35
CA LYS A 28 4.61 6.97 8.12
C LYS A 28 3.64 6.83 6.95
N LEU A 29 2.49 7.50 7.06
CA LEU A 29 1.39 7.37 6.09
C LEU A 29 1.82 7.73 4.67
N ASP A 30 2.52 8.84 4.48
CA ASP A 30 2.87 9.33 3.14
C ASP A 30 3.86 8.40 2.42
N ASP A 31 4.89 7.93 3.13
CA ASP A 31 5.85 6.94 2.61
C ASP A 31 5.14 5.64 2.24
N GLY A 32 4.26 5.15 3.12
CA GLY A 32 3.49 3.94 2.86
C GLY A 32 2.53 4.08 1.67
N VAL A 33 1.89 5.25 1.51
CA VAL A 33 1.03 5.54 0.35
C VAL A 33 1.85 5.59 -0.95
N LYS A 34 3.03 6.19 -0.93
CA LYS A 34 3.92 6.24 -2.09
C LYS A 34 4.33 4.83 -2.53
N LEU A 35 4.82 4.02 -1.59
CA LEU A 35 5.24 2.64 -1.86
C LEU A 35 4.07 1.76 -2.31
N PHE A 36 2.89 1.94 -1.72
CA PHE A 36 1.67 1.26 -2.15
C PHE A 36 1.31 1.58 -3.61
N ARG A 37 1.39 2.86 -4.01
CA ARG A 37 1.10 3.28 -5.40
C ARG A 37 2.07 2.64 -6.38
N GLU A 38 3.37 2.65 -6.07
CA GLU A 38 4.41 2.00 -6.88
C GLU A 38 4.13 0.50 -7.04
N ALA A 39 3.90 -0.22 -5.95
CA ALA A 39 3.60 -1.64 -5.97
C ALA A 39 2.35 -1.97 -6.80
N THR A 40 1.29 -1.16 -6.67
CA THR A 40 0.06 -1.38 -7.46
C THR A 40 0.22 -1.08 -8.94
N LYS A 41 1.10 -0.14 -9.31
CA LYS A 41 1.43 0.15 -10.70
C LYS A 41 2.19 -1.02 -11.32
N GLU A 42 3.24 -1.50 -10.64
CA GLU A 42 4.02 -2.65 -11.07
C GLU A 42 3.17 -3.92 -11.21
N ALA A 43 2.24 -4.15 -10.28
CA ALA A 43 1.30 -5.28 -10.36
C ALA A 43 0.39 -5.21 -11.59
N LYS A 44 -0.01 -4.02 -12.04
CA LYS A 44 -0.80 -3.87 -13.27
C LYS A 44 0.04 -4.13 -14.52
N GLU A 45 1.24 -3.56 -14.56
CA GLU A 45 2.18 -3.72 -15.69
C GLU A 45 2.59 -5.19 -15.89
N THR A 46 2.72 -5.94 -14.78
CA THR A 46 3.05 -7.37 -14.79
C THR A 46 1.84 -8.31 -14.87
N LYS A 47 0.61 -7.77 -14.99
CA LYS A 47 -0.65 -8.53 -14.98
C LYS A 47 -0.87 -9.40 -13.72
N LEU A 48 -0.26 -9.02 -12.59
CA LEU A 48 -0.39 -9.67 -11.29
C LEU A 48 -1.36 -8.97 -10.34
N PHE A 49 -2.01 -7.88 -10.78
CA PHE A 49 -2.89 -7.08 -9.94
C PHE A 49 -4.02 -7.90 -9.31
N ASP A 50 -4.68 -8.75 -10.10
CA ASP A 50 -5.80 -9.58 -9.63
C ASP A 50 -5.33 -10.68 -8.67
N ASN A 51 -4.14 -11.24 -8.87
CA ASN A 51 -3.52 -12.20 -7.96
C ASN A 51 -3.33 -11.62 -6.55
N TYR A 52 -3.10 -10.32 -6.44
CA TYR A 52 -2.84 -9.63 -5.17
C TYR A 52 -3.98 -8.71 -4.73
N ILE A 53 -5.17 -8.81 -5.35
CA ILE A 53 -6.28 -7.89 -5.10
C ILE A 53 -6.71 -7.82 -3.63
N ALA A 54 -6.64 -8.94 -2.90
CA ALA A 54 -6.97 -9.00 -1.49
C ALA A 54 -6.03 -8.13 -0.64
N ILE A 55 -4.71 -8.23 -0.87
CA ILE A 55 -3.69 -7.43 -0.17
C ILE A 55 -3.86 -5.96 -0.57
N ILE A 56 -4.04 -5.68 -1.86
CA ILE A 56 -4.20 -4.32 -2.36
C ILE A 56 -5.43 -3.63 -1.73
N ARG A 57 -6.57 -4.34 -1.64
CA ARG A 57 -7.79 -3.83 -0.99
C ARG A 57 -7.59 -3.59 0.50
N LYS A 58 -6.90 -4.50 1.19
CA LYS A 58 -6.57 -4.36 2.62
C LYS A 58 -5.74 -3.11 2.89
N VAL A 59 -4.64 -2.92 2.16
CA VAL A 59 -3.75 -1.75 2.33
C VAL A 59 -4.49 -0.46 1.95
N ARG A 60 -5.29 -0.47 0.88
CA ARG A 60 -6.12 0.69 0.50
C ARG A 60 -7.11 1.07 1.60
N ARG A 61 -7.77 0.09 2.22
CA ARG A 61 -8.69 0.35 3.35
C ARG A 61 -7.93 0.98 4.52
N LEU A 62 -6.77 0.44 4.86
CA LEU A 62 -5.90 0.98 5.92
C LEU A 62 -5.53 2.44 5.66
N ILE A 63 -5.11 2.79 4.43
CA ILE A 63 -4.81 4.18 4.04
C ILE A 63 -6.00 5.10 4.32
N ASN A 64 -7.20 4.71 3.88
CA ASN A 64 -8.40 5.52 4.03
C ASN A 64 -8.76 5.72 5.51
N GLU A 65 -8.68 4.66 6.32
CA GLU A 65 -8.93 4.73 7.75
C GLU A 65 -7.92 5.62 8.49
N THR A 66 -6.63 5.52 8.16
CA THR A 66 -5.59 6.35 8.77
C THR A 66 -5.78 7.82 8.41
N ARG A 67 -6.09 8.14 7.14
CA ARG A 67 -6.41 9.50 6.70
C ARG A 67 -7.62 10.07 7.42
N ALA A 68 -8.70 9.30 7.54
CA ALA A 68 -9.90 9.71 8.25
C ALA A 68 -9.60 9.97 9.74
N ARG A 69 -8.78 9.13 10.38
CA ARG A 69 -8.32 9.32 11.76
C ARG A 69 -7.50 10.60 11.94
N GLN A 70 -6.53 10.87 11.05
CA GLN A 70 -5.72 12.09 11.10
C GLN A 70 -6.56 13.36 10.87
N ALA A 71 -7.50 13.32 9.92
CA ALA A 71 -8.40 14.45 9.66
C ALA A 71 -9.32 14.76 10.85
N ARG A 72 -9.80 13.73 11.57
CA ARG A 72 -10.61 13.92 12.78
C ARG A 72 -9.78 14.51 13.93
N LYS A 73 -8.55 14.03 14.14
CA LYS A 73 -7.65 14.56 15.17
C LYS A 73 -7.34 16.04 14.94
N SER A 74 -6.96 16.41 13.72
CA SER A 74 -6.67 17.81 13.40
C SER A 74 -7.90 18.73 13.49
N ALA A 75 -9.10 18.23 13.21
CA ALA A 75 -10.34 18.98 13.42
C ALA A 75 -10.68 19.18 14.91
N GLN A 76 -10.30 18.24 15.77
CA GLN A 76 -10.50 18.32 17.22
C GLN A 76 -9.49 19.28 17.87
N GLU A 77 -8.22 19.22 17.46
CA GLU A 77 -7.16 20.13 17.92
C GLU A 77 -7.41 21.60 17.53
N LYS A 78 -8.11 21.86 16.43
CA LYS A 78 -8.48 23.23 15.99
C LYS A 78 -9.70 23.82 16.72
N LYS A 79 -10.45 23.00 17.45
CA LYS A 79 -11.67 23.42 18.18
C LYS A 79 -11.44 23.55 19.70
N ALA A 80 -10.30 23.06 20.20
CA ALA A 80 -9.84 23.23 21.57
C ALA A 80 -9.00 24.51 21.68
#